data_AF-A0A7J3DQ00-F1
#
_entry.id   AF-A0A7J3DQ00-F1
#
_cell.length_a   1.000
_cell.length_b   1.000
_cell.length_c   1.000
_cell.angle_alpha   90.00
_cell.angle_beta   90.00
_cell.angle_gamma   90.00
#
_symmetry.space_group_name_H-M   'P 1'
#
loop_
_entity.id
_entity.type
_entity.pdbx_description
1 polymer ?
#
loop_
_entity_poly.entity_id
_entity_poly.type
_entity_poly.pdbx_seq_one_letter_code
_entity_poly.pdbx_strand_id
1 'polypeptide(L)'
;YEINRFACEDNRVDILFHPELGRNDSGLDHICVKSAAENNVAIEINFNEILRSKNKPRILSFMRRNIKLCKKYEAKIIITSGATEKWEMRAPRELASIGYVLGLDLKSAIDAVSSVPEKIINENREKLKGNMVGNIRIVEEF
;
A
#
# COMPACT_ATOMS: atom_id res chain seq x y z
N TYR A 1 -1.42 -6.55 15.23
CA TYR A 1 0.04 -6.43 15.05
C TYR A 1 0.55 -7.73 14.45
N GLU A 2 0.36 -8.87 15.11
CA GLU A 2 0.74 -10.19 14.56
C GLU A 2 0.20 -10.44 13.15
N ILE A 3 -1.07 -10.11 12.90
CA ILE A 3 -1.68 -10.25 11.56
C ILE A 3 -0.98 -9.38 10.51
N ASN A 4 -0.72 -8.10 10.81
CA ASN A 4 -0.03 -7.19 9.88
C ASN A 4 1.39 -7.71 9.58
N ARG A 5 2.09 -8.18 10.61
CA ARG A 5 3.44 -8.74 10.47
C ARG A 5 3.43 -9.98 9.59
N PHE A 6 2.55 -10.93 9.88
CA PHE A 6 2.40 -12.15 9.09
C PHE A 6 2.08 -11.84 7.62
N ALA A 7 1.17 -10.88 7.39
CA ALA A 7 0.84 -10.44 6.03
C ALA A 7 2.02 -9.78 5.30
N CYS A 8 2.93 -9.09 6.00
CA CYS A 8 4.15 -8.54 5.40
C CYS A 8 5.24 -9.60 5.16
N GLU A 9 5.23 -10.69 5.94
CA GLU A 9 6.20 -11.79 5.82
C GLU A 9 5.81 -12.80 4.72
N ASP A 10 4.56 -12.81 4.26
CA ASP A 10 4.05 -13.72 3.24
C ASP A 10 4.09 -13.10 1.83
N ASN A 11 4.96 -13.62 0.97
CA ASN A 11 5.13 -13.16 -0.42
C ASN A 11 3.95 -13.47 -1.36
N ARG A 12 2.93 -14.18 -0.89
CA ARG A 12 1.68 -14.41 -1.62
C ARG A 12 0.69 -13.25 -1.45
N VAL A 13 0.95 -12.36 -0.49
CA VAL A 13 0.16 -11.15 -0.25
C VAL A 13 0.71 -10.02 -1.12
N ASP A 14 -0.13 -9.42 -1.96
CA ASP A 14 0.33 -8.30 -2.79
C ASP A 14 0.23 -6.94 -2.04
N ILE A 15 -0.78 -6.79 -1.18
CA ILE A 15 -1.13 -5.52 -0.54
C ILE A 15 -1.57 -5.76 0.91
N LEU A 16 -0.98 -5.02 1.86
CA LEU A 16 -1.50 -4.89 3.22
C LEU A 16 -2.44 -3.68 3.31
N PHE A 17 -3.73 -3.96 3.53
CA PHE A 17 -4.80 -2.98 3.63
C PHE A 17 -5.09 -2.59 5.08
N HIS A 18 -5.49 -1.34 5.32
CA HIS A 18 -5.94 -0.86 6.64
C HIS A 18 -5.00 -1.15 7.82
N PRO A 19 -3.69 -0.80 7.75
CA PRO A 19 -2.76 -1.12 8.83
C PRO A 19 -3.18 -0.52 10.18
N GLU A 20 -3.86 0.64 10.17
CA GLU A 20 -4.19 1.48 11.33
C GLU A 20 -5.58 1.19 11.92
N LEU A 21 -6.45 0.46 11.20
CA LEU A 21 -7.86 0.32 11.53
C LEU A 21 -8.08 -0.39 12.87
N GLY A 22 -8.83 0.27 13.76
CA GLY A 22 -9.17 -0.25 15.09
C GLY A 22 -7.97 -0.34 16.04
N ARG A 23 -6.82 0.25 15.68
CA ARG A 23 -5.61 0.21 16.49
C ARG A 23 -5.37 1.50 17.26
N ASN A 24 -4.56 1.37 18.31
CA ASN A 24 -4.10 2.51 19.09
C ASN A 24 -2.71 3.02 18.68
N ASP A 25 -2.06 2.34 17.74
CA ASP A 25 -0.77 2.66 17.14
C ASP A 25 -0.91 2.75 15.60
N SER A 26 0.19 3.01 14.89
CA SER A 26 0.16 3.10 13.42
C SER A 26 0.10 1.76 12.69
N GLY A 27 0.03 0.63 13.41
CA GLY A 27 -0.09 -0.70 12.81
C GLY A 27 1.16 -1.30 12.19
N LEU A 28 2.19 -0.49 11.97
CA LEU A 28 3.44 -0.89 11.35
C LEU A 28 4.64 -0.46 12.18
N ASP A 29 5.65 -1.31 12.16
CA ASP A 29 6.99 -1.00 12.66
C ASP A 29 8.04 -1.27 11.58
N HIS A 30 9.31 -1.07 11.93
CA HIS A 30 10.43 -1.26 11.03
C HIS A 30 10.59 -2.71 10.54
N ILE A 31 10.19 -3.70 11.34
CA ILE A 31 10.28 -5.12 10.96
C ILE A 31 9.22 -5.40 9.90
N CYS A 32 7.97 -5.03 10.15
CA CYS A 32 6.87 -5.23 9.20
C CYS A 32 7.19 -4.58 7.84
N VAL A 33 7.66 -3.33 7.85
CA VAL A 33 7.96 -2.60 6.61
C VAL A 33 9.17 -3.18 5.88
N LYS A 34 10.20 -3.66 6.60
CA LYS A 34 11.34 -4.34 5.98
C LYS A 34 10.91 -5.65 5.32
N SER A 35 10.11 -6.45 6.01
CA SER A 35 9.53 -7.68 5.45
C SER A 35 8.65 -7.37 4.23
N ALA A 36 7.83 -6.32 4.30
CA ALA A 36 7.00 -5.90 3.16
C ALA A 36 7.85 -5.53 1.94
N ALA A 37 8.96 -4.81 2.12
CA ALA A 37 9.89 -4.49 1.05
C ALA A 37 10.56 -5.75 0.46
N GLU A 38 11.01 -6.68 1.31
CA GLU A 38 11.65 -7.94 0.88
C GLU A 38 10.69 -8.87 0.14
N ASN A 39 9.43 -8.95 0.59
CA ASN A 39 8.40 -9.82 0.02
C ASN A 39 7.54 -9.15 -1.05
N ASN A 40 7.88 -7.92 -1.46
CA ASN A 40 7.16 -7.16 -2.48
C ASN A 40 5.70 -6.83 -2.12
N VAL A 41 5.38 -6.76 -0.82
CA VAL A 41 4.05 -6.40 -0.30
C VAL A 41 3.92 -4.88 -0.27
N ALA A 42 2.91 -4.34 -0.96
CA ALA A 42 2.62 -2.91 -0.92
C ALA A 42 1.83 -2.53 0.33
N ILE A 43 2.16 -1.39 0.93
CA ILE A 43 1.45 -0.81 2.07
C ILE A 43 0.43 0.20 1.59
N GLU A 44 -0.79 0.07 2.07
CA GLU A 44 -1.88 0.96 1.69
C GLU A 44 -2.03 2.17 2.61
N ILE A 45 -2.31 3.32 2.01
CA ILE A 45 -2.79 4.54 2.68
C ILE A 45 -4.25 4.76 2.26
N ASN A 46 -5.16 4.53 3.20
CA ASN A 46 -6.60 4.58 2.94
C ASN A 46 -7.19 5.98 3.20
N PHE A 47 -7.75 6.62 2.16
CA PHE A 47 -8.39 7.93 2.34
C PHE A 47 -9.68 7.86 3.18
N ASN A 48 -10.45 6.78 3.09
CA ASN A 48 -11.70 6.63 3.83
C ASN A 48 -11.47 6.60 5.35
N GLU A 49 -10.32 6.09 5.81
CA GLU A 49 -9.94 6.17 7.23
C GLU A 49 -9.80 7.63 7.71
N ILE A 50 -9.30 8.53 6.86
CA ILE A 50 -9.27 9.97 7.16
C ILE A 50 -10.69 10.54 7.17
N LEU A 51 -11.49 10.18 6.17
CA LEU A 51 -12.86 10.67 5.99
C LEU A 51 -13.73 10.33 7.21
N ARG A 52 -13.73 9.06 7.63
CA ARG A 52 -14.58 8.51 8.69
C ARG A 52 -14.00 8.63 10.10
N SER A 53 -12.72 8.97 10.25
CA SER A 53 -12.12 9.12 11.58
C SER A 53 -12.74 10.27 12.37
N LYS A 54 -13.12 9.97 13.62
CA LYS A 54 -13.50 10.95 14.65
C LYS A 54 -12.29 11.76 15.15
N ASN A 55 -11.09 11.19 15.09
CA ASN A 55 -9.84 11.84 15.50
C ASN A 55 -8.87 11.90 14.31
N LYS A 56 -9.12 12.88 13.43
CA LYS A 56 -8.33 13.11 12.22
C LYS A 56 -6.84 13.38 12.51
N PRO A 57 -6.45 14.20 13.51
CA PRO A 57 -5.03 14.41 13.82
C PRO A 57 -4.28 13.10 14.13
N ARG A 58 -4.93 12.16 14.82
CA ARG A 58 -4.34 10.87 15.17
C ARG A 58 -4.06 10.01 13.93
N ILE A 59 -5.07 9.78 13.09
CA ILE A 59 -4.92 8.94 11.89
C ILE A 59 -3.90 9.55 10.92
N LEU A 60 -3.91 10.88 10.74
CA LEU A 60 -2.93 11.56 9.92
C LEU A 60 -1.50 11.40 10.48
N SER A 61 -1.33 11.39 11.80
CA SER A 61 -0.04 11.13 12.45
C SER A 61 0.45 9.70 12.21
N PHE A 62 -0.46 8.72 12.20
CA PHE A 62 -0.13 7.32 11.93
C PHE A 62 0.26 7.10 10.48
N MET A 63 -0.53 7.62 9.53
CA MET A 63 -0.21 7.58 8.09
C MET A 63 1.13 8.24 7.78
N ARG A 64 1.41 9.41 8.38
CA ARG A 64 2.73 10.08 8.23
C ARG A 64 3.88 9.22 8.73
N ARG A 65 3.71 8.56 9.87
CA ARG A 65 4.71 7.64 10.43
C ARG A 65 4.93 6.44 9.51
N ASN A 66 3.85 5.86 8.98
CA ASN A 66 3.89 4.72 8.07
C ASN A 66 4.58 5.09 6.76
N ILE A 67 4.25 6.23 6.16
CA ILE A 67 4.95 6.76 4.97
C ILE A 67 6.44 6.96 5.26
N LYS A 68 6.80 7.54 6.41
CA LYS A 68 8.21 7.74 6.78
C LYS A 68 8.97 6.41 6.89
N LEU A 69 8.36 5.38 7.48
CA LEU A 69 8.94 4.05 7.56
C LEU A 69 9.09 3.43 6.16
N CYS A 70 8.04 3.44 5.36
CA CYS A 70 8.04 2.88 4.00
C CYS A 70 9.11 3.54 3.13
N LYS A 71 9.25 4.87 3.18
CA LYS A 71 10.33 5.59 2.49
C LYS A 71 11.73 5.16 2.95
N LYS A 72 11.91 4.92 4.25
CA LYS A 72 13.21 4.54 4.82
C LYS A 72 13.65 3.14 4.38
N TYR A 73 12.71 2.21 4.24
CA TYR A 73 12.97 0.81 3.91
C TYR A 73 12.57 0.46 2.47
N GLU A 74 12.26 1.45 1.64
CA GLU A 74 11.90 1.31 0.23
C GLU A 74 10.70 0.37 -0.03
N ALA A 75 9.79 0.28 0.94
CA ALA A 75 8.54 -0.46 0.76
C ALA A 75 7.60 0.28 -0.19
N LYS A 76 6.94 -0.47 -1.07
CA LYS A 76 5.95 0.05 -2.02
C LYS A 76 4.75 0.63 -1.27
N ILE A 77 4.23 1.76 -1.75
CA ILE A 77 3.05 2.42 -1.18
C ILE A 77 1.99 2.52 -2.26
N ILE A 78 0.74 2.25 -1.89
CA ILE A 78 -0.43 2.57 -2.71
C ILE A 78 -1.37 3.49 -1.93
N ILE A 79 -2.13 4.32 -2.64
CA ILE A 79 -3.16 5.16 -2.04
C ILE A 79 -4.50 4.78 -2.65
N THR A 80 -5.50 4.55 -1.81
CA THR A 80 -6.86 4.23 -2.28
C THR A 80 -7.88 5.19 -1.70
N SER A 81 -9.03 5.30 -2.38
CA SER A 81 -10.17 6.03 -1.83
C SER A 81 -10.80 5.31 -0.65
N GLY A 82 -10.70 3.98 -0.58
CA GLY A 82 -11.40 3.14 0.40
C GLY A 82 -12.92 3.30 0.37
N ALA A 83 -13.49 3.80 -0.74
CA ALA A 83 -14.87 4.21 -0.84
C ALA A 83 -15.84 3.03 -0.69
N THR A 84 -16.76 3.13 0.26
CA THR A 84 -17.87 2.18 0.47
C THR A 84 -19.14 2.61 -0.26
N GLU A 85 -19.25 3.91 -0.58
CA GLU A 85 -20.35 4.50 -1.35
C GLU A 85 -19.82 5.35 -2.52
N LYS A 86 -20.66 5.54 -3.55
CA LYS A 86 -20.30 6.30 -4.76
C LYS A 86 -19.82 7.73 -4.49
N TRP A 87 -20.28 8.35 -3.40
CA TRP A 87 -19.96 9.73 -3.01
C TRP A 87 -18.61 9.85 -2.28
N GLU A 88 -18.05 8.73 -1.84
CA GLU A 88 -16.76 8.67 -1.17
C GLU A 88 -15.59 8.54 -2.16
N MET A 89 -15.90 8.33 -3.45
CA MET A 89 -14.89 8.27 -4.50
C MET A 89 -14.13 9.60 -4.60
N ARG A 90 -12.84 9.53 -4.92
CA ARG A 90 -11.97 10.69 -5.16
C ARG A 90 -11.22 10.52 -6.46
N ALA A 91 -10.91 11.63 -7.11
CA ALA A 91 -10.09 11.59 -8.30
C ALA A 91 -8.66 11.17 -7.95
N PRO A 92 -7.94 10.45 -8.82
CA PRO A 92 -6.58 9.99 -8.53
C PRO A 92 -5.62 11.12 -8.16
N ARG A 93 -5.77 12.31 -8.78
CA ARG A 93 -4.95 13.48 -8.48
C ARG A 93 -5.19 14.03 -7.06
N GLU A 94 -6.43 13.93 -6.56
CA GLU A 94 -6.76 14.31 -5.19
C GLU A 94 -6.12 13.34 -4.20
N LEU A 95 -6.20 12.04 -4.47
CA LEU A 95 -5.55 11.02 -3.65
C LEU A 95 -4.02 11.18 -3.62
N ALA A 96 -3.40 11.45 -4.77
CA ALA A 96 -1.97 11.76 -4.85
C ALA A 96 -1.63 13.00 -4.01
N SER A 97 -2.47 14.05 -4.03
CA SER A 97 -2.24 15.25 -3.21
C SER A 97 -2.21 14.95 -1.71
N ILE A 98 -3.04 14.00 -1.24
CA ILE A 98 -3.02 13.54 0.15
C ILE A 98 -1.69 12.85 0.47
N GLY A 99 -1.24 11.95 -0.39
CA GLY A 99 0.07 11.29 -0.25
C GLY A 99 1.22 12.30 -0.15
N TYR A 100 1.20 13.33 -1.01
CA TYR A 100 2.18 14.41 -0.99
C TYR A 100 2.17 15.19 0.34
N VAL A 101 1.00 15.61 0.81
CA VAL A 101 0.83 16.33 2.10
C VAL A 101 1.26 15.48 3.32
N LEU A 102 1.16 14.14 3.20
CA LEU A 102 1.58 13.21 4.24
C LEU A 102 3.09 12.86 4.18
N GLY A 103 3.83 13.37 3.21
CA GLY A 103 5.30 13.30 3.18
C GLY A 103 5.91 12.47 2.05
N LEU A 104 5.11 12.03 1.06
CA LEU A 104 5.64 11.55 -0.20
C LEU A 104 6.16 12.72 -1.04
N ASP A 105 7.18 12.48 -1.86
CA ASP A 105 7.49 13.40 -2.95
C ASP A 105 6.42 13.31 -4.05
N LEU A 106 6.36 14.32 -4.91
CA LEU A 106 5.32 14.43 -5.93
C LEU A 106 5.30 13.21 -6.86
N LYS A 107 6.47 12.70 -7.25
CA LYS A 107 6.57 11.55 -8.15
C LYS A 107 6.03 10.29 -7.46
N SER A 108 6.53 9.98 -6.26
CA SER A 108 6.06 8.82 -5.49
C SER A 108 4.56 8.89 -5.17
N ALA A 109 4.02 10.08 -4.93
CA ALA A 109 2.60 10.27 -4.68
C ALA A 109 1.73 9.96 -5.92
N ILE A 110 2.20 10.35 -7.11
CA ILE A 110 1.54 10.00 -8.38
C ILE A 110 1.69 8.51 -8.66
N ASP A 111 2.89 7.95 -8.46
CA ASP A 111 3.18 6.53 -8.67
C ASP A 111 2.30 5.63 -7.78
N ALA A 112 2.03 6.05 -6.53
CA ALA A 112 1.20 5.32 -5.57
C ALA A 112 -0.28 5.17 -5.99
N VAL A 113 -0.76 5.99 -6.92
CA VAL A 113 -2.13 5.88 -7.49
C VAL A 113 -2.14 5.41 -8.94
N SER A 114 -0.96 5.16 -9.54
CA SER A 114 -0.83 4.83 -10.97
C SER A 114 0.11 3.66 -11.22
N SER A 115 1.41 3.91 -11.35
CA SER A 115 2.40 2.92 -11.80
C SER A 115 2.60 1.76 -10.81
N VAL A 116 2.49 2.00 -9.50
CA VAL A 116 2.61 0.96 -8.47
C VAL A 116 1.45 -0.04 -8.55
N PRO A 117 0.17 0.38 -8.45
CA PRO A 117 -0.94 -0.56 -8.58
C PRO A 117 -1.02 -1.21 -9.97
N GLU A 118 -0.65 -0.50 -11.04
CA GLU A 118 -0.59 -1.07 -12.40
C GLU A 118 0.38 -2.26 -12.49
N LYS A 119 1.58 -2.13 -11.91
CA LYS A 119 2.56 -3.22 -11.86
C LYS A 119 2.03 -4.44 -11.12
N ILE A 120 1.41 -4.23 -9.96
CA ILE A 120 0.81 -5.31 -9.16
C ILE A 120 -0.27 -6.05 -9.97
N ILE A 121 -1.15 -5.31 -10.66
CA ILE A 121 -2.19 -5.90 -11.50
C ILE A 121 -1.59 -6.72 -12.64
N ASN A 122 -0.56 -6.20 -13.31
CA ASN A 122 0.07 -6.90 -14.43
C ASN A 122 0.79 -8.17 -13.98
N GLU A 123 1.54 -8.12 -12.87
CA GLU A 123 2.17 -9.30 -12.26
C GLU A 123 1.11 -10.37 -11.94
N ASN A 124 0.00 -9.98 -11.31
CA ASN A 124 -1.08 -10.91 -10.98
C ASN A 124 -1.79 -11.49 -12.20
N ARG A 125 -1.95 -10.72 -13.28
CA ARG A 125 -2.49 -11.24 -14.54
C ARG A 125 -1.58 -12.30 -15.17
N GLU A 126 -0.26 -12.13 -15.10
CA GLU A 126 0.67 -13.14 -15.60
C GLU A 126 0.70 -14.40 -14.71
N LYS A 127 0.56 -14.26 -13.38
CA LYS A 127 0.36 -15.40 -12.46
C LYS A 127 -0.88 -16.21 -12.87
N LEU A 128 -2.01 -15.53 -13.09
CA LEU A 128 -3.29 -16.16 -13.42
C LEU A 128 -3.30 -16.86 -14.78
N LYS A 129 -2.51 -16.39 -15.75
CA LYS A 129 -2.35 -17.05 -17.06
C LYS A 129 -1.53 -18.35 -16.99
N GLY A 130 -0.87 -18.64 -15.87
CA GLY A 130 0.06 -19.76 -15.76
C GLY A 130 1.44 -19.50 -16.37
N ASN A 131 1.73 -18.25 -16.77
CA ASN A 131 3.01 -17.87 -17.37
C ASN A 131 4.12 -17.64 -16.33
N MET A 132 3.83 -17.84 -15.05
CA MET A 132 4.80 -17.69 -13.96
C MET A 132 4.74 -18.87 -12.99
N VAL A 133 5.92 -19.35 -12.57
CA VAL A 133 6.09 -20.28 -11.45
C VAL A 133 6.82 -19.52 -10.34
N GLY A 134 6.12 -19.26 -9.23
CA GLY A 134 6.63 -18.35 -8.20
C GLY A 134 6.85 -16.94 -8.77
N ASN A 135 8.10 -16.45 -8.71
CA ASN A 135 8.50 -15.14 -9.21
C ASN A 135 9.27 -15.21 -10.54
N ILE A 136 9.23 -16.35 -11.23
CA ILE A 136 9.98 -16.58 -12.47
C ILE A 136 8.99 -16.73 -13.62
N ARG A 137 9.25 -16.03 -14.73
CA ARG A 137 8.45 -16.10 -15.94
C ARG A 137 8.88 -17.32 -16.78
N ILE A 138 7.92 -18.12 -17.19
CA ILE A 138 8.13 -19.21 -18.14
C ILE A 138 8.31 -18.57 -19.53
N VAL A 139 9.41 -18.91 -20.20
CA VAL A 139 9.66 -18.54 -21.59
C VAL A 139 9.74 -19.84 -22.36
N GLU A 140 8.89 -20.01 -23.38
CA GLU A 140 9.02 -21.15 -24.29
C GLU A 140 10.23 -20.91 -25.21
N GLU A 141 11.15 -21.87 -25.27
CA GLU A 141 12.21 -21.88 -26.28
C GLU A 141 11.60 -22.29 -27.62
N PHE A 142 11.88 -21.50 -28.66
CA PHE A 142 11.50 -21.77 -30.05
C PHE A 142 12.49 -22.71 -30.73
#